data_AF-Q98TN7-F1
#
_entry.id   AF-Q98TN7-F1
#
_cell.length_a   1.000
_cell.length_b   1.000
_cell.length_c   1.000
_cell.angle_alpha   90.00
_cell.angle_beta   90.00
_cell.angle_gamma   90.00
#
_symmetry.space_group_name_H-M   'P 1'
#
loop_
_entity.id
_entity.type
_entity.pdbx_description
1 polymer ?
#
loop_
_entity_poly.entity_id
_entity_poly.type
_entity_poly.pdbx_seq_one_letter_code
_entity_poly.pdbx_strand_id
1 'polypeptide(L)'
;GTTARDFTQMNELHSRYSSEGLVVLGVPCNQFGHQENCKNEEILNCLKYIRPGNGFEPKFQLLEKVDVNGKDAHPLFDYLKSSLPFPSDDTMALMSDPKFIIWSPVCRNDVSW
;
A
#
# COMPACT_ATOMS: atom_id res chain seq x y z
N GLY A 1 8.49 8.84 4.37
CA GLY A 1 7.84 7.53 4.17
C GLY A 1 7.26 7.06 5.48
N THR A 2 6.09 6.44 5.44
CA THR A 2 5.31 6.06 6.63
C THR A 2 5.54 4.60 7.06
N THR A 3 6.41 3.86 6.35
CA THR A 3 6.70 2.44 6.55
C THR A 3 6.84 2.03 8.01
N ALA A 4 7.69 2.71 8.79
CA ALA A 4 7.92 2.36 10.19
C ALA A 4 6.66 2.49 11.06
N ARG A 5 5.88 3.55 10.86
CA ARG A 5 4.63 3.80 11.60
C ARG A 5 3.56 2.80 11.18
N ASP A 6 3.29 2.67 9.89
CA ASP A 6 2.13 1.91 9.41
C ASP A 6 2.36 0.40 9.60
N PHE A 7 3.56 -0.12 9.33
CA PHE A 7 3.84 -1.55 9.53
C PHE A 7 3.82 -1.96 11.02
N THR A 8 4.29 -1.09 11.93
CA THR A 8 4.22 -1.38 13.36
C THR A 8 2.77 -1.38 13.87
N GLN A 9 1.97 -0.41 13.43
CA GLN A 9 0.54 -0.34 13.74
C GLN A 9 -0.25 -1.51 13.14
N MET A 10 0.03 -1.94 11.92
CA MET A 10 -0.59 -3.12 11.31
C MET A 10 -0.25 -4.40 12.06
N ASN A 11 1.01 -4.57 12.50
CA ASN A 11 1.41 -5.69 13.35
C ASN A 11 0.68 -5.69 14.69
N GLU A 12 0.48 -4.51 15.28
CA GLU A 12 -0.26 -4.34 16.52
C GLU A 12 -1.75 -4.70 16.35
N LEU A 13 -2.41 -4.18 15.31
CA LEU A 13 -3.80 -4.50 15.00
C LEU A 13 -3.99 -5.99 14.78
N HIS A 14 -3.12 -6.62 13.98
CA HIS A 14 -3.16 -8.06 13.75
C HIS A 14 -2.95 -8.85 15.05
N SER A 15 -2.00 -8.43 15.90
CA SER A 15 -1.74 -9.10 17.18
C SER A 15 -2.93 -9.02 18.14
N ARG A 16 -3.68 -7.92 18.12
CA ARG A 16 -4.81 -7.70 19.02
C ARG A 16 -6.09 -8.39 18.54
N TYR A 17 -6.39 -8.32 17.25
CA TYR A 17 -7.73 -8.66 16.73
C TYR A 17 -7.76 -9.87 15.78
N SER A 18 -6.64 -10.52 15.50
CA SER A 18 -6.63 -11.71 14.62
C SER A 18 -7.50 -12.85 15.15
N SER A 19 -7.56 -13.05 16.47
CA SER A 19 -8.45 -14.03 17.10
C SER A 19 -9.93 -13.66 17.00
N GLU A 20 -10.24 -12.39 16.74
CA GLU A 20 -11.60 -11.88 16.57
C GLU A 20 -12.02 -11.82 15.08
N GLY A 21 -11.17 -12.32 14.18
CA GLY A 21 -11.44 -12.41 12.76
C GLY A 21 -10.84 -11.30 11.90
N LEU A 22 -10.05 -10.37 12.47
CA LEU A 22 -9.35 -9.37 11.66
C LEU A 22 -8.23 -10.00 10.84
N VAL A 23 -8.27 -9.79 9.52
CA VAL A 23 -7.19 -10.15 8.59
C VAL A 23 -6.64 -8.87 7.98
N VAL A 24 -5.31 -8.71 8.06
CA VAL A 24 -4.59 -7.60 7.42
C VAL A 24 -3.88 -8.15 6.19
N LEU A 25 -4.03 -7.46 5.06
CA LEU A 25 -3.35 -7.77 3.80
C LEU A 25 -2.55 -6.54 3.39
N GLY A 26 -1.23 -6.70 3.21
CA GLY A 26 -0.39 -5.66 2.64
C GLY A 26 -0.12 -5.94 1.18
N VAL A 27 -0.30 -4.93 0.34
CA VAL A 27 -0.09 -5.02 -1.11
C VAL A 27 0.98 -4.00 -1.50
N PRO A 28 2.23 -4.45 -1.76
CA PRO A 28 3.28 -3.55 -2.19
C PRO A 28 2.92 -2.88 -3.52
N CYS A 29 3.26 -1.60 -3.68
CA CYS A 29 3.02 -0.82 -4.90
C CYS A 29 4.14 0.21 -5.08
N ASN A 30 4.63 0.38 -6.32
CA ASN A 30 5.73 1.30 -6.63
C ASN A 30 5.31 2.57 -7.37
N GLN A 31 4.01 2.82 -7.53
CA GLN A 31 3.49 3.97 -8.30
C GLN A 31 3.66 5.31 -7.58
N PHE A 32 3.86 5.29 -6.25
CA PHE A 32 3.93 6.50 -5.43
C PHE A 32 5.38 6.87 -5.11
N GLY A 33 5.97 7.71 -5.97
CA GLY A 33 7.33 8.23 -5.77
C GLY A 33 8.42 7.16 -5.73
N HIS A 34 8.16 6.00 -6.35
CA HIS A 34 9.10 4.87 -6.42
C HIS A 34 9.65 4.41 -5.06
N GLN A 35 8.80 4.37 -4.02
CA GLN A 35 9.25 3.99 -2.67
C GLN A 35 9.48 2.47 -2.50
N GLU A 36 8.98 1.63 -3.42
CA GLU A 36 9.04 0.17 -3.39
C GLU A 36 9.79 -0.40 -4.60
N ASN A 37 11.04 0.05 -4.77
CA ASN A 37 11.92 -0.40 -5.84
C ASN A 37 12.43 -1.83 -5.67
N CYS A 38 12.37 -2.38 -4.44
CA CYS A 38 12.74 -3.76 -4.14
C CYS A 38 11.90 -4.73 -5.00
N LYS A 39 12.47 -5.83 -5.48
CA LYS A 39 11.71 -6.94 -6.08
C LYS A 39 10.93 -7.68 -5.00
N ASN A 40 9.93 -8.49 -5.39
CA ASN A 40 9.09 -9.24 -4.45
C ASN A 40 9.91 -10.02 -3.41
N GLU A 41 11.01 -10.64 -3.83
CA GLU A 41 11.89 -11.43 -2.97
C GLU A 41 12.71 -10.59 -1.98
N GLU A 42 12.87 -9.30 -2.27
CA GLU A 42 13.71 -8.36 -1.50
C GLU A 42 12.90 -7.57 -0.47
N ILE A 43 11.58 -7.44 -0.63
CA ILE A 43 10.72 -6.61 0.24
C ILE A 43 10.87 -7.00 1.72
N LEU A 44 10.82 -8.31 2.02
CA LEU A 44 10.98 -8.79 3.40
C LEU A 44 12.36 -8.46 3.97
N ASN A 45 13.41 -8.51 3.16
CA ASN A 45 14.75 -8.10 3.57
C ASN A 45 14.82 -6.58 3.80
N CYS A 46 14.19 -5.79 2.93
CA CYS A 46 14.08 -4.34 3.05
C CYS A 46 13.39 -3.98 4.39
N LEU A 47 12.30 -4.67 4.75
CA LEU A 47 11.60 -4.49 6.04
C LEU A 47 12.45 -4.92 7.25
N LYS A 48 13.12 -6.07 7.16
CA LYS A 48 13.89 -6.66 8.27
C LYS A 48 15.17 -5.91 8.60
N TYR A 49 15.89 -5.45 7.57
CA TYR A 49 17.26 -4.93 7.73
C TYR A 49 17.38 -3.42 7.50
N ILE A 50 16.48 -2.81 6.73
CA ILE A 50 16.62 -1.40 6.31
C ILE A 50 15.57 -0.51 6.98
N ARG A 51 14.29 -0.74 6.71
CA ARG A 51 13.18 0.05 7.26
C ARG A 51 11.90 -0.78 7.25
N PRO A 52 11.29 -1.10 8.40
CA PRO A 52 11.59 -0.56 9.75
C PRO A 52 12.96 -0.95 10.32
N GLY A 53 13.56 -2.04 9.84
CA GLY A 53 14.85 -2.53 10.30
C GLY A 53 14.75 -3.24 11.65
N ASN A 54 15.88 -3.44 12.32
CA ASN A 54 15.98 -4.05 13.65
C ASN A 54 15.33 -5.44 13.77
N GLY A 55 15.36 -6.24 12.70
CA GLY A 55 14.77 -7.57 12.71
C GLY A 55 13.24 -7.57 12.61
N PHE A 56 12.63 -6.46 12.17
CA PHE A 56 11.19 -6.37 11.99
C PHE A 56 10.67 -7.43 11.01
N GLU A 57 9.61 -8.12 11.39
CA GLU A 57 8.90 -9.06 10.54
C GLU A 57 7.39 -8.74 10.55
N PRO A 58 6.74 -8.61 9.38
CA PRO A 58 5.31 -8.41 9.31
C PRO A 58 4.59 -9.68 9.80
N LYS A 59 3.62 -9.50 10.70
CA LYS A 59 2.76 -10.58 11.24
C LYS A 59 1.55 -10.86 10.34
N PHE A 60 1.39 -10.08 9.28
CA PHE A 60 0.28 -10.15 8.36
C PHE A 60 0.78 -10.53 6.96
N GLN A 61 -0.14 -10.96 6.09
CA GLN A 61 0.24 -11.44 4.77
C GLN A 61 0.59 -10.27 3.84
N LEU A 62 1.80 -10.32 3.28
CA LEU A 62 2.17 -9.50 2.14
C LEU A 62 1.89 -10.27 0.86
N LEU A 63 1.20 -9.62 -0.08
CA LEU A 63 0.97 -10.13 -1.43
C LEU A 63 2.11 -9.70 -2.36
N GLU A 64 2.03 -10.12 -3.61
CA GLU A 64 2.94 -9.66 -4.65
C GLU A 64 2.76 -8.17 -4.92
N LYS A 65 3.83 -7.53 -5.38
CA LYS A 65 3.79 -6.15 -5.83
C LYS A 65 2.90 -6.02 -7.06
N VAL A 66 1.97 -5.07 -7.02
CA VAL A 66 1.05 -4.79 -8.13
C VAL A 66 0.90 -3.29 -8.34
N ASP A 67 0.35 -2.93 -9.50
CA ASP A 67 -0.15 -1.59 -9.75
C ASP A 67 -1.58 -1.46 -9.21
N VAL A 68 -1.89 -0.28 -8.67
CA VAL A 68 -3.23 0.02 -8.09
C VAL A 68 -4.00 1.05 -8.93
N ASN A 69 -3.30 1.79 -9.79
CA ASN A 69 -3.83 2.81 -10.69
C ASN A 69 -3.41 2.57 -12.14
N GLY A 70 -4.12 3.21 -13.08
CA GLY A 70 -3.86 3.09 -14.52
C GLY A 70 -4.37 1.80 -15.14
N LYS A 71 -4.02 1.58 -16.41
CA LYS A 71 -4.53 0.49 -17.25
C LYS A 71 -4.18 -0.92 -16.75
N ASP A 72 -3.07 -1.03 -16.02
CA ASP A 72 -2.51 -2.30 -15.52
C ASP A 72 -2.85 -2.52 -14.04
N ALA A 73 -3.78 -1.72 -13.48
CA ALA A 73 -4.22 -1.85 -12.10
C ALA A 73 -4.77 -3.27 -11.83
N HIS A 74 -4.43 -3.81 -10.67
CA HIS A 74 -4.93 -5.12 -10.29
C HIS A 74 -6.47 -5.09 -10.12
N PRO A 75 -7.23 -6.09 -10.60
CA PRO A 75 -8.69 -6.07 -10.58
C PRO A 75 -9.32 -5.84 -9.20
N LEU A 76 -8.64 -6.27 -8.13
CA LEU A 76 -9.04 -5.97 -6.75
C LEU A 76 -9.10 -4.46 -6.49
N PHE A 77 -8.09 -3.70 -6.91
CA PHE A 77 -8.03 -2.26 -6.70
C PHE A 77 -9.03 -1.52 -7.60
N ASP A 78 -9.27 -1.99 -8.82
CA ASP A 78 -10.34 -1.43 -9.65
C ASP A 78 -11.71 -1.61 -8.99
N TYR A 79 -11.97 -2.80 -8.43
CA TYR A 79 -13.20 -3.05 -7.68
C TYR A 79 -13.32 -2.15 -6.43
N LEU A 80 -12.24 -1.99 -5.65
CA LEU A 80 -12.24 -1.16 -4.45
C LEU A 80 -12.45 0.32 -4.80
N LYS A 81 -11.73 0.86 -5.79
CA LYS A 81 -11.90 2.24 -6.28
C LYS A 81 -13.29 2.49 -6.87
N SER A 82 -13.92 1.47 -7.47
CA SER A 82 -15.31 1.59 -7.94
C SER A 82 -16.33 1.56 -6.80
N SER A 83 -16.06 0.80 -5.74
CA SER A 83 -16.97 0.62 -4.60
C SER A 83 -16.85 1.78 -3.60
N LEU A 84 -15.64 2.32 -3.44
CA LEU A 84 -15.28 3.41 -2.54
C LEU A 84 -14.50 4.46 -3.35
N PRO A 85 -15.20 5.33 -4.09
CA PRO A 85 -14.56 6.22 -5.06
C PRO A 85 -13.72 7.33 -4.43
N PHE A 86 -13.94 7.65 -3.15
CA PHE A 86 -13.23 8.71 -2.44
C PHE A 86 -12.88 8.26 -1.03
N PRO A 87 -11.71 8.64 -0.49
CA PRO A 87 -11.40 8.50 0.92
C PRO A 87 -12.41 9.25 1.79
N SER A 88 -12.69 8.72 2.98
CA SER A 88 -13.71 9.29 3.88
C SER A 88 -13.26 10.58 4.57
N ASP A 89 -11.95 10.77 4.72
CA ASP A 89 -11.31 11.86 5.45
C ASP A 89 -10.84 13.02 4.54
N ASP A 90 -10.50 12.73 3.28
CA ASP A 90 -10.24 13.73 2.24
C ASP A 90 -10.82 13.27 0.89
N THR A 91 -11.87 13.95 0.43
CA THR A 91 -12.60 13.59 -0.79
C THR A 91 -12.09 14.30 -2.05
N MET A 92 -11.14 15.24 -1.91
CA MET A 92 -10.73 16.12 -3.00
C MET A 92 -9.27 15.94 -3.41
N ALA A 93 -8.39 15.58 -2.47
CA ALA A 93 -6.98 15.42 -2.78
C ALA A 93 -6.71 14.16 -3.62
N LEU A 94 -6.04 14.34 -4.76
CA LEU A 94 -5.49 13.25 -5.57
C LEU A 94 -3.95 13.20 -5.46
N MET A 95 -3.30 14.30 -5.83
CA MET A 95 -1.84 14.44 -5.78
C MET A 95 -1.51 15.93 -5.82
N SER A 96 -0.58 16.38 -4.98
CA SER A 96 -0.19 17.80 -4.93
C SER A 96 0.71 18.23 -6.11
N ASP A 97 1.68 17.39 -6.50
CA ASP A 97 2.56 17.64 -7.64
C ASP A 97 2.26 16.63 -8.76
N PRO A 98 1.77 17.06 -9.93
CA PRO A 98 1.42 16.17 -11.03
C PRO A 98 2.59 15.33 -11.56
N LYS A 99 3.85 15.71 -11.27
CA LYS A 99 5.03 14.91 -11.66
C LYS A 99 5.08 13.54 -11.00
N PHE A 100 4.38 13.33 -9.88
CA PHE A 100 4.30 12.02 -9.23
C PHE A 100 3.24 11.10 -9.84
N ILE A 101 2.41 11.60 -10.76
CA ILE A 101 1.44 10.79 -11.48
C ILE A 101 2.14 10.14 -12.68
N ILE A 102 2.52 8.88 -12.51
CA ILE A 102 3.29 8.11 -13.51
C ILE A 102 2.49 6.98 -14.16
N TRP A 103 1.18 6.95 -13.93
CA TRP A 103 0.26 5.96 -14.51
C TRP A 103 -0.68 6.60 -15.54
N SER A 104 -1.30 5.76 -16.37
CA SER A 104 -2.27 6.18 -17.37
C SER A 104 -3.27 5.04 -17.64
N PRO A 105 -4.56 5.33 -17.85
CA PRO A 105 -5.20 6.65 -17.70
C PRO A 105 -5.24 7.11 -16.24
N VAL A 106 -5.43 8.42 -16.03
CA VAL A 106 -5.65 9.00 -14.70
C VAL A 106 -7.15 9.14 -14.47
N CYS A 107 -7.63 8.60 -13.36
CA CYS A 107 -9.05 8.58 -12.98
C CYS A 107 -9.29 9.35 -11.69
N ARG A 108 -10.50 9.90 -11.52
CA ARG A 108 -10.86 10.70 -10.33
C ARG A 108 -10.90 9.90 -9.03
N ASN A 109 -11.08 8.58 -9.14
CA ASN A 109 -11.12 7.64 -8.02
C ASN A 109 -9.82 6.84 -7.88
N ASP A 110 -8.73 7.29 -8.51
CA ASP A 110 -7.41 6.67 -8.31
C ASP A 110 -6.99 6.76 -6.84
N VAL A 111 -6.26 5.74 -6.37
CA VAL A 111 -5.67 5.75 -5.04
C VAL A 111 -4.70 6.93 -4.95
N SER A 112 -4.90 7.79 -3.95
CA SER A 112 -4.08 8.97 -3.68
C SER A 112 -3.04 8.71 -2.57
N TRP A 113 -1.98 9.51 -2.56
CA TRP A 113 -0.89 9.49 -1.57
C TRP A 113 -0.41 10.91 -1.26
#